data_AF-A0A843RJN0-F1
#
_entry.id   AF-A0A843RJN0-F1
#
_cell.length_a   1.000
_cell.length_b   1.000
_cell.length_c   1.000
_cell.angle_alpha   90.00
_cell.angle_beta   90.00
_cell.angle_gamma   90.00
#
_symmetry.space_group_name_H-M   'P 1'
#
loop_
_entity.id
_entity.type
_entity.pdbx_description
1 polymer ?
#
loop_
_entity_poly.entity_id
_entity_poly.type
_entity_poly.pdbx_seq_one_letter_code
_entity_poly.pdbx_strand_id
1 'polypeptide(L)'
;MDGVLWVLRTGAPWRDLPDESGPWNSVYVRFRRWARKGVWESLFKALSENPDFEQVMVDATIVRAHQHAAGAKGGLRRRPSAARGAA
;
A
#
# COMPACT_ATOMS: atom_id res chain seq x y z
N MET A 1 16.86 -8.71 18.67
CA MET A 1 15.77 -8.05 17.90
C MET A 1 15.24 -9.05 16.89
N ASP A 2 13.94 -9.04 16.55
CA ASP A 2 13.43 -9.86 15.43
C ASP A 2 13.87 -9.22 14.10
N GLY A 3 14.80 -9.88 13.39
CA GLY A 3 15.40 -9.33 12.18
C GLY A 3 14.37 -9.01 11.08
N VAL A 4 13.24 -9.73 11.04
CA VAL A 4 12.18 -9.43 10.07
C VAL A 4 11.55 -8.07 10.38
N LEU A 5 11.24 -7.81 11.66
CA LEU A 5 10.66 -6.55 12.10
C LEU A 5 11.62 -5.37 11.89
N TRP A 6 12.93 -5.58 12.11
CA TRP A 6 13.93 -4.55 11.87
C TRP A 6 13.95 -4.11 10.40
N VAL A 7 13.93 -5.05 9.46
CA VAL A 7 13.89 -4.75 8.02
C VAL A 7 12.58 -4.06 7.64
N LEU A 8 11.44 -4.53 8.14
CA LEU A 8 10.14 -3.92 7.87
C LEU A 8 10.04 -2.48 8.38
N ARG A 9 10.64 -2.19 9.55
CA ARG A 9 10.64 -0.85 10.14
C ARG A 9 11.58 0.13 9.43
N THR A 10 12.73 -0.35 8.96
CA THR A 10 13.79 0.50 8.40
C THR A 10 13.75 0.61 6.89
N GLY A 11 13.19 -0.38 6.19
CA GLY A 11 13.25 -0.50 4.74
C GLY A 11 14.65 -0.77 4.19
N ALA A 12 15.64 -1.03 5.05
CA ALA A 12 17.02 -1.27 4.63
C ALA A 12 17.15 -2.57 3.81
N PRO A 13 18.13 -2.65 2.89
CA PRO A 13 18.44 -3.89 2.19
C PRO A 13 18.70 -5.05 3.17
N TRP A 14 18.26 -6.26 2.83
CA TRP A 14 18.45 -7.43 3.68
C TRP A 14 19.91 -7.67 4.08
N ARG A 15 20.86 -7.37 3.18
CA ARG A 15 22.30 -7.56 3.43
C ARG A 15 22.88 -6.59 4.47
N ASP A 16 22.16 -5.52 4.77
CA ASP A 16 22.55 -4.51 5.75
C ASP A 16 21.92 -4.80 7.13
N LEU A 17 21.29 -5.97 7.29
CA LEU A 17 20.76 -6.42 8.56
C LEU A 17 21.92 -6.50 9.59
N PRO A 18 21.79 -5.87 10.77
CA PRO A 18 22.80 -5.95 11.80
C PRO A 18 23.02 -7.38 12.29
N ASP A 19 24.27 -7.75 12.56
CA ASP A 19 24.64 -9.11 12.97
C ASP A 19 23.93 -9.55 14.26
N GLU A 20 23.63 -8.63 15.18
CA GLU A 20 22.85 -8.89 16.40
C GLU A 20 21.38 -9.29 16.14
N SER A 21 20.88 -9.06 14.92
CA SER A 21 19.55 -9.47 14.47
C SER A 21 19.57 -10.82 13.73
N GLY A 22 20.75 -11.45 13.64
CA GLY A 22 20.97 -12.77 13.06
C GLY A 22 21.34 -12.75 11.57
N PRO A 23 21.68 -13.90 10.98
CA PRO A 23 22.15 -13.96 9.59
C PRO A 23 21.06 -13.54 8.61
N TRP A 24 21.35 -12.55 7.76
CA TRP A 24 20.38 -11.96 6.83
C TRP A 24 19.63 -12.99 5.98
N ASN A 25 20.31 -14.03 5.49
CA ASN A 25 19.70 -15.03 4.62
C ASN A 25 18.66 -15.87 5.39
N SER A 26 18.94 -16.21 6.64
CA SER A 26 18.00 -16.95 7.50
C SER A 26 16.74 -16.13 7.78
N VAL A 27 16.90 -14.82 8.01
CA VAL A 27 15.79 -13.88 8.22
C VAL A 27 14.96 -13.73 6.94
N TYR A 28 15.60 -13.54 5.79
CA TYR A 28 14.94 -13.47 4.49
C TYR A 28 14.16 -14.76 4.17
N VAL A 29 14.75 -15.93 4.41
CA VAL A 29 14.09 -17.22 4.20
C VAL A 29 12.86 -17.36 5.11
N ARG A 30 12.93 -16.91 6.37
CA ARG A 30 11.77 -16.87 7.27
C ARG A 30 10.68 -15.96 6.74
N PHE A 31 11.02 -14.72 6.40
CA PHE A 31 10.10 -13.75 5.79
C PHE A 31 9.38 -14.36 4.57
N ARG A 32 10.14 -14.98 3.66
CA ARG A 32 9.59 -15.61 2.46
C ARG A 32 8.70 -16.81 2.78
N ARG A 33 9.02 -17.62 3.79
CA ARG A 33 8.16 -18.73 4.25
C ARG A 33 6.84 -18.22 4.83
N TRP A 34 6.86 -17.13 5.58
CA TRP A 34 5.66 -16.49 6.11
C TRP A 34 4.76 -15.94 5.01
N ALA A 35 5.35 -15.25 4.03
CA ALA A 35 4.61 -14.80 2.85
C ALA A 35 3.95 -15.96 2.11
N ARG A 36 4.69 -17.04 1.84
CA ARG A 36 4.13 -18.23 1.19
C ARG A 36 3.06 -18.95 2.00
N LYS A 37 3.04 -18.78 3.32
CA LYS A 37 2.08 -19.41 4.24
C LYS A 37 0.87 -18.53 4.54
N GLY A 38 0.77 -17.32 3.98
CA GLY A 38 -0.34 -16.42 4.27
C GLY A 38 -0.27 -15.75 5.65
N VAL A 39 0.91 -15.76 6.29
CA VAL A 39 1.07 -15.25 7.67
C VAL A 39 0.92 -13.73 7.69
N TRP A 40 1.42 -13.04 6.67
CA TRP A 40 1.33 -11.58 6.59
C TRP A 40 -0.13 -11.13 6.46
N GLU A 41 -0.88 -11.78 5.59
CA GLU A 41 -2.30 -11.53 5.36
C GLU A 41 -3.10 -11.76 6.63
N SER A 42 -2.79 -12.85 7.35
CA SER A 42 -3.43 -13.16 8.63
C SER A 42 -3.11 -12.12 9.70
N LEU A 43 -1.85 -11.66 9.76
CA LEU A 43 -1.41 -10.60 10.68
C LEU A 43 -2.09 -9.27 10.37
N PHE A 44 -2.09 -8.85 9.10
CA PHE A 44 -2.75 -7.61 8.68
C PHE A 44 -4.24 -7.65 8.98
N LYS A 45 -4.90 -8.79 8.74
CA LYS A 45 -6.31 -8.97 9.09
C LYS A 45 -6.54 -8.78 10.58
N ALA A 46 -5.77 -9.47 11.44
CA ALA A 46 -5.91 -9.37 12.89
C ALA A 46 -5.65 -7.94 13.39
N LEU A 47 -4.65 -7.24 12.84
CA LEU A 47 -4.35 -5.85 13.21
C LEU A 47 -5.42 -4.86 12.70
N SER A 48 -6.09 -5.17 11.59
CA SER A 48 -7.16 -4.32 11.03
C SER A 48 -8.49 -4.41 11.77
N GLU A 49 -8.67 -5.37 12.70
CA GLU A 49 -9.95 -5.56 13.41
C GLU A 49 -10.26 -4.43 14.40
N ASN A 50 -9.23 -3.80 15.00
CA ASN A 50 -9.38 -2.66 15.92
C ASN A 50 -8.28 -1.60 15.66
N PRO A 51 -8.39 -0.82 14.57
CA PRO A 51 -7.40 0.21 14.28
C PRO A 51 -7.53 1.36 15.29
N ASP A 52 -6.40 1.75 15.90
CA ASP A 52 -6.32 2.93 16.78
C ASP A 52 -6.17 4.24 16.00
N PHE A 53 -6.04 4.16 14.67
CA PHE A 53 -5.88 5.27 13.73
C PHE A 53 -4.72 6.23 14.05
N GLU A 54 -3.78 5.83 14.93
CA GLU A 54 -2.61 6.66 15.26
C GLU A 54 -1.68 6.83 14.04
N GLN A 55 -1.65 5.81 13.17
CA GLN A 55 -0.95 5.84 11.89
C GLN A 55 -1.85 5.37 10.76
N VAL A 56 -2.26 6.31 9.89
CA VAL A 56 -3.04 6.03 8.68
C VAL A 56 -2.12 6.14 7.46
N MET A 57 -1.84 5.02 6.81
CA MET A 57 -1.14 5.01 5.52
C MET A 57 -2.16 5.19 4.39
N VAL A 58 -2.09 6.30 3.67
CA VAL A 58 -2.90 6.54 2.47
C VAL A 58 -2.16 5.97 1.28
N ASP A 59 -2.64 4.85 0.73
CA ASP A 59 -2.09 4.29 -0.50
C ASP A 59 -2.64 5.08 -1.70
N ALA A 60 -1.87 6.01 -2.22
CA ALA A 60 -2.26 6.85 -3.36
C ALA A 60 -1.84 6.18 -4.67
N THR A 61 -2.80 5.92 -5.56
CA THR A 61 -2.48 5.53 -6.95
C THR A 61 -2.37 6.78 -7.82
N ILE A 62 -1.16 7.06 -8.32
CA ILE A 62 -0.92 8.18 -9.25
C ILE A 62 -1.11 7.65 -10.68
N VAL A 63 -2.23 8.01 -11.33
CA VAL A 63 -2.43 7.79 -12.76
C VAL A 63 -2.00 9.05 -13.51
N ARG A 64 -1.00 8.91 -14.40
CA ARG A 64 -0.53 10.02 -15.24
C ARG A 64 -1.62 10.33 -16.27
N ALA A 65 -2.19 11.53 -16.22
CA ALA A 65 -3.18 11.96 -17.22
C ALA A 65 -2.51 12.17 -18.58
N HIS A 66 -3.26 11.92 -19.67
CA HIS A 66 -2.79 12.22 -21.02
C HIS A 66 -2.47 13.72 -21.15
N GLN A 67 -1.49 14.11 -21.96
CA GLN A 67 -1.06 15.52 -22.09
C GLN A 67 -2.17 16.48 -22.54
N HIS A 68 -3.22 15.97 -23.17
CA HIS A 68 -4.42 16.71 -23.58
C HIS A 68 -5.62 16.53 -22.61
N ALA A 69 -5.40 16.00 -21.41
CA ALA A 69 -6.44 15.83 -20.40
C ALA A 69 -6.86 17.16 -19.73
N ALA A 70 -6.04 18.21 -19.86
CA ALA A 70 -6.45 19.56 -19.51
C ALA A 70 -7.57 19.99 -20.48
N GLY A 71 -8.82 19.90 -20.02
CA GLY A 71 -9.97 20.39 -20.78
C GLY A 71 -9.83 21.86 -21.16
N ALA A 72 -10.63 22.32 -22.14
CA ALA A 72 -10.61 23.70 -22.58
C ALA A 72 -10.89 24.68 -21.43
N LYS A 73 -10.28 25.88 -21.51
CA LYS A 73 -10.48 26.98 -20.56
C LYS A 73 -11.99 27.27 -20.42
N GLY A 74 -12.55 27.03 -19.24
CA GLY A 74 -13.99 27.23 -18.94
C GLY A 74 -14.74 25.96 -18.48
N GLY A 75 -14.19 24.77 -18.70
CA GLY A 75 -14.81 23.51 -18.28
C GLY A 75 -16.15 23.21 -18.95
N LEU A 76 -16.77 22.07 -18.64
CA LEU A 76 -18.13 21.78 -19.07
C LEU A 76 -19.09 22.67 -18.27
N ARG A 77 -19.80 23.59 -18.94
CA ARG A 77 -21.02 24.18 -18.35
C ARG A 77 -21.97 23.01 -18.06
N ARG A 78 -22.33 22.82 -16.78
CA ARG A 78 -23.35 21.83 -16.39
C ARG A 78 -24.63 22.13 -17.16
N ARG A 79 -24.86 21.40 -18.26
CA ARG A 79 -26.15 21.27 -18.90
C ARG A 79 -26.82 20.07 -18.24
N PRO A 80 -27.94 20.25 -17.54
CA PRO A 80 -28.76 19.11 -17.13
C PRO A 80 -29.04 18.28 -18.38
N SER A 81 -28.78 16.98 -18.34
CA SER A 81 -29.27 16.07 -19.38
C SER A 81 -30.79 16.21 -19.41
N ALA A 82 -31.34 16.62 -20.55
CA ALA A 82 -32.77 16.78 -20.70
C ALA A 82 -33.48 15.52 -20.19
N ALA A 83 -34.53 15.70 -19.37
CA ALA A 83 -35.38 14.61 -18.96
C ALA A 83 -35.94 13.94 -20.22
N ARG A 84 -35.83 12.60 -20.30
CA ARG A 84 -36.51 11.86 -21.38
C ARG A 84 -38.01 12.09 -21.20
N GLY A 85 -38.65 12.71 -22.19
CA GLY A 85 -40.10 12.79 -22.23
C GLY A 85 -40.67 11.39 -22.30
N ALA A 86 -41.56 11.04 -21.36
CA ALA A 86 -42.39 9.86 -21.45
C ALA A 86 -43.41 10.06 -22.57
N ALA A 87 -43.57 9.05 -23.42
CA ALA A 87 -44.67 8.91 -24.36
C ALA A 87 -45.81 8.14 -23.69
#